data_AF-A0A951LLU0-F1
#
_entry.id   AF-A0A951LLU0-F1
#
_cell.length_a   1.000
_cell.length_b   1.000
_cell.length_c   1.000
_cell.angle_alpha   90.00
_cell.angle_beta   90.00
_cell.angle_gamma   90.00
#
_symmetry.space_group_name_H-M   'P 1'
#
loop_
_entity.id
_entity.type
_entity.pdbx_description
1 polymer ?
#
loop_
_entity_poly.entity_id
_entity_poly.type
_entity_poly.pdbx_seq_one_letter_code
_entity_poly.pdbx_strand_id
1 'polypeptide(L)'
;MRIFGLRTCLPAIGLASALCAAPAAAQTAPTDIDTLIGASLSPDTGMTLARAQISDRDLLGAAGTLERVLLAHPEALPPRLLYASLLCRLDDREGAEVEIGLLGGQPIADADWAEVTGACGAIARPAPPRGKRR
;
A
#
# COMPACT_ATOMS: atom_id res chain seq x y z
N MET A 1 18.95 -68.85 -4.72
CA MET A 1 18.24 -69.18 -5.97
C MET A 1 17.10 -70.14 -5.66
N ARG A 2 15.86 -69.64 -5.56
CA ARG A 2 14.59 -70.33 -5.86
C ARG A 2 13.45 -69.30 -5.80
N ILE A 3 12.65 -69.33 -6.84
CA ILE A 3 11.58 -68.41 -7.23
C ILE A 3 10.24 -69.05 -6.80
N PHE A 4 9.21 -68.21 -6.67
CA PHE A 4 7.76 -68.45 -6.77
C PHE A 4 6.94 -68.25 -5.50
N GLY A 5 5.96 -67.34 -5.63
CA GLY A 5 4.87 -67.18 -4.68
C GLY A 5 4.02 -65.94 -4.97
N LEU A 6 3.55 -65.78 -6.21
CA LEU A 6 2.53 -64.78 -6.54
C LEU A 6 1.22 -65.18 -5.85
N ARG A 7 0.72 -64.34 -4.94
CA ARG A 7 -0.63 -64.45 -4.40
C ARG A 7 -1.26 -63.05 -4.38
N THR A 8 -2.11 -62.82 -5.37
CA THR A 8 -3.09 -61.74 -5.41
C THR A 8 -4.10 -61.92 -4.28
N CYS A 9 -4.38 -60.83 -3.57
CA CYS A 9 -5.67 -60.54 -2.94
C CYS A 9 -5.69 -59.04 -2.59
N LEU A 10 -6.23 -58.22 -3.50
CA LEU A 10 -6.99 -57.02 -3.11
C LEU A 10 -8.26 -57.48 -2.36
N PRO A 11 -9.03 -56.61 -1.66
CA PRO A 11 -8.80 -55.22 -1.25
C PRO A 11 -9.21 -54.97 0.24
N ALA A 12 -8.84 -53.82 0.83
CA ALA A 12 -9.73 -53.04 1.71
C ALA A 12 -9.04 -51.79 2.29
N ILE A 13 -9.62 -50.64 1.96
CA ILE A 13 -9.98 -49.54 2.87
C ILE A 13 -8.84 -48.94 3.71
N GLY A 14 -8.37 -47.77 3.27
CA GLY A 14 -7.64 -46.81 4.09
C GLY A 14 -7.93 -45.41 3.60
N LEU A 15 -9.07 -44.87 4.04
CA LEU A 15 -9.49 -43.48 3.93
C LEU A 15 -8.30 -42.54 4.25
N ALA A 16 -7.81 -41.76 3.30
CA ALA A 16 -6.81 -40.73 3.58
C ALA A 16 -7.09 -39.49 2.74
N SER A 17 -7.83 -38.58 3.39
CA SER A 17 -7.72 -37.13 3.25
C SER A 17 -8.10 -36.56 1.89
N ALA A 18 -9.40 -36.27 1.75
CA ALA A 18 -9.85 -35.14 0.96
C ALA A 18 -9.13 -33.87 1.48
N LEU A 19 -8.05 -33.47 0.81
CA LEU A 19 -7.58 -32.09 0.85
C LEU A 19 -8.64 -31.24 0.13
N CYS A 20 -9.74 -30.95 0.82
CA CYS A 20 -10.56 -29.81 0.48
C CYS A 20 -9.69 -28.58 0.72
N ALA A 21 -9.04 -28.11 -0.36
CA ALA A 21 -8.68 -26.72 -0.47
C ALA A 21 -9.94 -25.91 -0.16
N ALA A 22 -9.92 -25.18 0.95
CA ALA A 22 -10.93 -24.18 1.26
C ALA A 22 -10.37 -22.78 0.98
N PRO A 23 -10.23 -22.35 -0.29
CA PRO A 23 -9.95 -20.96 -0.59
C PRO A 23 -11.28 -20.22 -0.56
N ALA A 24 -11.87 -20.01 0.62
CA ALA A 24 -13.15 -19.31 0.72
C ALA A 24 -13.30 -18.42 1.95
N ALA A 25 -12.46 -18.60 2.99
CA ALA A 25 -12.53 -17.78 4.20
C ALA A 25 -11.72 -16.47 4.13
N ALA A 26 -11.01 -16.19 3.03
CA ALA A 26 -10.23 -14.96 2.86
C ALA A 26 -11.07 -13.74 2.44
N GLN A 27 -12.34 -13.93 2.09
CA GLN A 27 -13.25 -12.84 1.72
C GLN A 27 -14.12 -12.47 2.93
N THR A 28 -13.52 -11.81 3.91
CA THR A 28 -14.27 -11.28 5.04
C THR A 28 -15.03 -10.02 4.57
N ALA A 29 -16.30 -10.22 4.21
CA ALA A 29 -17.36 -9.25 3.91
C ALA A 29 -17.32 -8.50 2.54
N PRO A 30 -18.36 -8.66 1.69
CA PRO A 30 -18.58 -7.86 0.48
C PRO A 30 -18.62 -6.33 0.71
N THR A 31 -18.89 -5.88 1.94
CA THR A 31 -18.98 -4.46 2.30
C THR A 31 -17.62 -3.80 2.56
N ASP A 32 -16.55 -4.57 2.77
CA ASP A 32 -15.25 -4.02 3.17
C ASP A 32 -14.58 -3.32 1.98
N ILE A 33 -14.67 -3.92 0.78
CA ILE A 33 -14.09 -3.35 -0.44
C ILE A 33 -14.79 -2.05 -0.86
N ASP A 34 -16.12 -2.01 -0.84
CA ASP A 34 -16.87 -0.78 -1.17
C ASP A 34 -16.58 0.34 -0.16
N THR A 35 -16.40 -0.01 1.11
CA THR A 35 -16.00 0.94 2.16
C THR A 35 -14.59 1.48 1.91
N LEU A 36 -13.63 0.61 1.56
CA LEU A 36 -12.27 1.00 1.21
C LEU A 36 -12.23 1.86 -0.06
N ILE A 37 -13.07 1.56 -1.05
CA ILE A 37 -13.23 2.37 -2.27
C ILE A 37 -13.76 3.75 -1.88
N GLY A 38 -14.90 3.81 -1.19
CA GLY A 38 -15.52 5.06 -0.77
C GLY A 38 -14.56 5.94 0.04
N ALA A 39 -13.82 5.35 0.99
CA ALA A 39 -12.86 6.05 1.81
C ALA A 39 -11.72 6.69 1.00
N SER A 40 -11.25 6.07 -0.09
CA SER A 40 -10.15 6.60 -0.90
C SER A 40 -10.56 7.64 -1.94
N LEU A 41 -11.85 7.97 -2.07
CA LEU A 41 -12.32 8.94 -3.07
C LEU A 41 -12.23 10.39 -2.62
N SER A 42 -11.97 10.65 -1.33
CA SER A 42 -11.80 11.99 -0.77
C SER A 42 -10.46 12.11 -0.07
N PRO A 43 -9.77 13.27 -0.15
CA PRO A 43 -8.52 13.50 0.57
C PRO A 43 -8.65 13.25 2.07
N ASP A 44 -9.72 13.71 2.72
CA ASP A 44 -9.86 13.65 4.18
C ASP A 44 -10.08 12.22 4.69
N THR A 45 -11.01 11.50 4.08
CA THR A 45 -11.30 10.10 4.45
C THR A 45 -10.16 9.18 4.06
N GLY A 46 -9.51 9.44 2.93
CA GLY A 46 -8.37 8.67 2.47
C GLY A 46 -7.15 8.88 3.37
N MET A 47 -6.89 10.10 3.81
CA MET A 47 -5.87 10.41 4.82
C MET A 47 -6.15 9.71 6.15
N THR A 48 -7.40 9.74 6.62
CA THR A 48 -7.79 9.07 7.86
C THR A 48 -7.53 7.56 7.78
N LEU A 49 -7.93 6.92 6.67
CA LEU A 49 -7.68 5.51 6.43
C LEU A 49 -6.18 5.19 6.33
N ALA A 50 -5.42 5.97 5.55
CA ALA A 50 -3.97 5.77 5.40
C ALA A 50 -3.23 5.90 6.75
N ARG A 51 -3.63 6.85 7.61
CA ARG A 51 -3.06 7.00 8.96
C ARG A 51 -3.40 5.82 9.87
N ALA A 52 -4.59 5.26 9.76
CA ALA A 52 -4.96 4.04 10.47
C ALA A 52 -4.10 2.86 10.02
N GLN A 53 -3.98 2.65 8.70
CA GLN A 53 -3.14 1.60 8.11
C GLN A 53 -1.66 1.73 8.53
N ILE A 54 -1.12 2.96 8.54
CA ILE A 54 0.23 3.23 9.06
C ILE A 54 0.38 2.81 10.53
N SER A 55 -0.62 3.11 11.36
CA SER A 55 -0.63 2.76 12.78
C SER A 55 -0.63 1.25 12.98
N ASP A 56 -1.34 0.54 12.10
CA ASP A 56 -1.43 -0.92 12.05
C ASP A 56 -0.24 -1.58 11.33
N ARG A 57 0.79 -0.81 10.96
CA ARG A 57 2.00 -1.26 10.24
C ARG A 57 1.76 -1.73 8.80
N ASP A 58 0.58 -1.47 8.25
CA ASP A 58 0.24 -1.72 6.85
C ASP A 58 0.67 -0.53 5.96
N LEU A 59 1.97 -0.47 5.66
CA LEU A 59 2.52 0.63 4.86
C LEU A 59 2.13 0.54 3.38
N LEU A 60 2.01 -0.67 2.84
CA LEU A 60 1.62 -0.89 1.44
C LEU A 60 0.14 -0.59 1.23
N GLY A 61 -0.73 -0.97 2.17
CA GLY A 61 -2.14 -0.58 2.11
C GLY A 61 -2.32 0.93 2.25
N ALA A 62 -1.55 1.58 3.13
CA ALA A 62 -1.56 3.04 3.23
C ALA A 62 -1.12 3.72 1.92
N ALA A 63 -0.06 3.21 1.27
CA ALA A 63 0.40 3.69 -0.02
C ALA A 63 -0.70 3.55 -1.10
N GLY A 64 -1.30 2.37 -1.23
CA GLY A 64 -2.38 2.15 -2.21
C GLY A 64 -3.65 2.97 -1.93
N THR A 65 -3.93 3.32 -0.67
CA THR A 65 -4.99 4.27 -0.33
C THR A 65 -4.67 5.68 -0.82
N LEU A 66 -3.44 6.15 -0.60
CA LEU A 66 -3.01 7.49 -1.02
C LEU A 66 -2.87 7.61 -2.54
N GLU A 67 -2.42 6.57 -3.22
CA GLU A 67 -2.38 6.52 -4.69
C GLU A 67 -3.77 6.72 -5.28
N ARG A 68 -4.78 6.03 -4.75
CA ARG A 68 -6.18 6.22 -5.19
C ARG A 68 -6.69 7.64 -4.92
N VAL A 69 -6.35 8.22 -3.77
CA VAL A 69 -6.66 9.63 -3.47
C VAL A 69 -6.01 10.56 -4.49
N LEU A 70 -4.72 10.37 -4.79
CA LEU A 70 -3.95 11.22 -5.69
C LEU A 70 -4.33 11.04 -7.17
N LEU A 71 -4.83 9.87 -7.55
CA LEU A 71 -5.44 9.66 -8.86
C LEU A 71 -6.72 10.50 -9.05
N ALA A 72 -7.49 10.71 -7.98
CA ALA A 72 -8.71 11.52 -8.00
C ALA A 72 -8.44 13.02 -7.75
N HIS A 73 -7.43 13.33 -6.93
CA HIS A 73 -7.10 14.68 -6.45
C HIS A 73 -5.59 14.92 -6.58
N PRO A 74 -5.05 15.05 -7.80
CA PRO A 74 -3.62 15.10 -8.05
C PRO A 74 -2.95 16.30 -7.39
N GLU A 75 -3.66 17.39 -7.14
CA GLU A 75 -3.16 18.60 -6.48
C GLU A 75 -3.18 18.54 -4.95
N ALA A 76 -3.77 17.50 -4.33
CA ALA A 76 -3.91 17.42 -2.89
C ALA A 76 -2.56 17.31 -2.18
N LEU A 77 -2.14 18.40 -1.52
CA LEU A 77 -0.82 18.53 -0.92
C LEU A 77 -0.59 17.62 0.30
N PRO A 78 -1.50 17.55 1.30
CA PRO A 78 -1.27 16.67 2.45
C PRO A 78 -1.18 15.17 2.09
N PRO A 79 -2.07 14.60 1.24
CA PRO A 79 -1.91 13.23 0.78
C PRO A 79 -0.59 12.97 0.05
N ARG A 80 -0.13 13.91 -0.78
CA ARG A 80 1.12 13.77 -1.55
C ARG A 80 2.35 13.79 -0.65
N LEU A 81 2.38 14.66 0.35
CA LEU A 81 3.48 14.69 1.33
C LEU A 81 3.52 13.41 2.17
N LEU A 82 2.36 12.92 2.61
CA LEU A 82 2.29 11.64 3.33
C LEU A 82 2.75 10.48 2.43
N TYR A 83 2.33 10.46 1.17
CA TYR A 83 2.75 9.44 0.22
C TYR A 83 4.25 9.46 -0.03
N ALA A 84 4.85 10.63 -0.26
CA ALA A 84 6.30 10.77 -0.39
C ALA A 84 7.06 10.27 0.87
N SER A 85 6.55 10.55 2.07
CA SER A 85 7.14 10.02 3.31
C SER A 85 7.06 8.49 3.39
N LEU A 86 5.96 7.89 2.91
CA LEU A 86 5.79 6.43 2.89
C LEU A 86 6.73 5.75 1.90
N LEU A 87 6.94 6.34 0.73
CA LEU A 87 7.87 5.82 -0.27
C LEU A 87 9.28 5.69 0.32
N CYS A 88 9.78 6.70 1.04
CA CYS A 88 11.06 6.59 1.75
C CYS A 88 11.09 5.47 2.82
N ARG A 89 10.00 5.28 3.57
CA ARG A 89 9.90 4.18 4.56
C ARG A 89 9.86 2.80 3.90
N LEU A 90 9.42 2.75 2.65
CA LEU A 90 9.39 1.56 1.79
C LEU A 90 10.68 1.41 0.96
N ASP A 91 11.72 2.18 1.27
CA ASP A 91 13.02 2.20 0.56
C ASP A 91 12.93 2.68 -0.90
N ASP A 92 11.85 3.37 -1.27
CA ASP A 92 11.66 4.03 -2.57
C ASP A 92 11.91 5.54 -2.46
N ARG A 93 13.18 5.89 -2.28
CA ARG A 93 13.57 7.31 -2.21
C ARG A 93 13.37 8.04 -3.55
N GLU A 94 13.64 7.37 -4.67
CA GLU A 94 13.52 7.99 -5.99
C GLU A 94 12.05 8.33 -6.29
N GLY A 95 11.11 7.45 -5.96
CA GLY A 95 9.68 7.73 -6.05
C GLY A 95 9.26 8.91 -5.18
N ALA A 96 9.78 9.00 -3.95
CA ALA A 96 9.51 10.15 -3.07
C ALA A 96 9.97 11.49 -3.69
N GLU A 97 11.15 11.50 -4.32
CA GLU A 97 11.69 12.70 -4.98
C GLU A 97 10.81 13.12 -6.18
N VAL A 98 10.27 12.16 -6.93
CA VAL A 98 9.30 12.43 -8.01
C VAL A 98 8.05 13.11 -7.45
N GLU A 99 7.42 12.53 -6.43
CA GLU A 99 6.19 13.04 -5.83
C GLU A 99 6.35 14.45 -5.23
N ILE A 100 7.49 14.69 -4.58
CA ILE A 100 7.86 16.02 -4.05
C ILE A 100 8.05 17.03 -5.19
N GLY A 101 8.66 16.60 -6.30
CA GLY A 101 8.83 17.44 -7.49
C GLY A 101 7.51 17.91 -8.09
N LEU A 102 6.45 17.10 -7.99
CA LEU A 102 5.11 17.44 -8.47
C LEU A 102 4.41 18.53 -7.65
N LEU A 103 4.92 18.89 -6.46
CA LEU A 103 4.33 19.95 -5.63
C LEU A 103 4.53 21.35 -6.20
N GLY A 104 5.42 21.52 -7.18
CA GLY A 104 5.52 22.75 -7.97
C GLY A 104 5.78 24.02 -7.15
N GLY A 105 6.40 23.90 -5.97
CA GLY A 105 6.70 25.02 -5.08
C GLY A 105 5.50 25.63 -4.36
N GLN A 106 4.41 24.86 -4.21
CA GLN A 106 3.32 25.22 -3.30
C GLN A 106 3.83 25.48 -1.88
N PRO A 107 3.18 26.37 -1.10
CA PRO A 107 3.53 26.57 0.30
C PRO A 107 3.26 25.28 1.08
N ILE A 108 4.31 24.73 1.68
CA ILE A 108 4.24 23.54 2.53
C ILE A 108 4.41 24.01 3.98
N ALA A 109 3.58 23.54 4.91
CA ALA A 109 3.77 23.86 6.33
C ALA A 109 5.03 23.13 6.88
N ASP A 110 5.73 23.74 7.83
CA ASP A 110 6.94 23.13 8.38
C ASP A 110 6.69 21.80 9.09
N ALA A 111 5.50 21.64 9.71
CA ALA A 111 5.08 20.38 10.31
C ALA A 111 4.93 19.26 9.27
N ASP A 112 4.29 19.54 8.13
CA ASP A 112 4.13 18.56 7.06
C ASP A 112 5.47 18.21 6.42
N TRP A 113 6.36 19.19 6.28
CA TRP A 113 7.72 18.96 5.78
C TRP A 113 8.57 18.15 6.76
N ALA A 114 8.42 18.37 8.07
CA ALA A 114 9.14 17.64 9.10
C ALA A 114 8.86 16.13 9.01
N GLU A 115 7.63 15.72 8.71
CA GLU A 115 7.28 14.31 8.51
C GLU A 115 8.05 13.69 7.33
N VAL A 116 8.10 14.39 6.18
CA VAL A 116 8.87 13.93 5.01
C VAL A 116 10.34 13.78 5.37
N THR A 117 10.95 14.78 6.01
CA THR A 117 12.38 14.69 6.38
C THR A 117 12.65 13.66 7.48
N GLY A 118 11.69 13.37 8.35
CA GLY A 118 11.79 12.32 9.34
C GLY A 118 11.84 10.92 8.71
N ALA A 119 11.13 10.72 7.59
CA ALA A 119 11.13 9.47 6.85
C ALA A 119 12.31 9.35 5.86
N CYS A 120 12.63 10.42 5.14
CA CYS A 120 13.57 10.41 4.03
C CYS A 120 14.99 10.84 4.41
N GLY A 121 15.20 11.42 5.60
CA GLY A 121 16.42 12.14 5.93
C GLY A 121 16.58 13.40 5.08
N ALA A 122 17.78 13.63 4.55
CA ALA A 122 18.08 14.80 3.74
C ALA A 122 17.50 14.65 2.32
N ILE A 123 16.38 15.35 2.08
CA ILE A 123 15.71 15.47 0.78
C ILE A 123 15.41 16.95 0.47
N ALA A 124 15.43 17.32 -0.82
CA ALA A 124 15.28 18.71 -1.23
C ALA A 124 13.82 19.18 -1.07
N ARG A 125 13.61 20.27 -0.31
CA ARG A 125 12.30 20.94 -0.26
C ARG A 125 12.07 21.67 -1.58
N PRO A 126 10.92 21.50 -2.24
CA PRO A 126 10.65 22.17 -3.49
C PRO A 126 10.56 23.68 -3.22
N ALA A 127 11.37 24.44 -3.94
CA ALA A 127 11.34 25.89 -3.86
C ALA A 127 10.10 26.44 -4.59
N PRO A 128 9.51 27.56 -4.14
CA PRO A 128 8.49 28.26 -4.92
C PRO A 128 9.00 28.56 -6.32
N PRO A 129 8.14 28.46 -7.36
CA PRO A 129 8.57 28.65 -8.73
C PRO A 129 9.17 30.05 -8.87
N ARG A 130 10.39 30.14 -9.42
CA ARG A 130 11.02 31.44 -9.69
C ARG A 130 10.14 32.16 -10.72
N GLY A 131 9.43 33.19 -10.29
CA GLY A 131 8.59 34.00 -11.19
C GLY A 131 9.39 34.45 -12.40
N LYS A 132 8.85 34.26 -13.60
CA LYS A 132 9.45 34.80 -14.83
C LYS A 132 9.52 36.32 -14.67
N ARG A 133 10.73 36.89 -14.59
CA ARG A 133 10.93 38.33 -14.78
C ARG A 133 10.36 38.66 -16.16
N ARG A 134 9.24 39.37 -16.20
CA ARG A 134 8.70 39.99 -17.41
C ARG A 134 9.52 41.20 -17.76
#